data_AF-A0A1J5DZT1-F1
#
_entry.id   AF-A0A1J5DZT1-F1
#
_cell.length_a   1.000
_cell.length_b   1.000
_cell.length_c   1.000
_cell.angle_alpha   90.00
_cell.angle_beta   90.00
_cell.angle_gamma   90.00
#
_symmetry.space_group_name_H-M   'P 1'
#
loop_
_entity.id
_entity.type
_entity.pdbx_description
1 polymer ?
#
loop_
_entity_poly.entity_id
_entity_poly.type
_entity_poly.pdbx_seq_one_letter_code
_entity_poly.pdbx_strand_id
1 'polypeptide(L)'
;MSNSPAVDLWEAQAEALTSYQEPNVPLDILIGESVEIAKFYREFWEPTSAHPGLRLAGDKLPPTTGDELLSLHDAVQQAQTAYHLAIAPREGHQKLLARAAFVLGELEATLEWHFDDGIEDETDQQLRTLSELHSGNTGSSDSLAQAIHDYATLAKPHAQALDGVGGFDSALIDEGLELAVQLGDVGQGPTGGSKEELAALELRNRLAHMLFQRMSLVRRAARFVFRDQPEIVRQATSAYQRRQRAARRRAQAQKAEEV
;
A
#
# COMPACT_ATOMS: atom_id res chain seq x y z
N MET A 1 22.77 2.42 -3.25
CA MET A 1 22.93 2.75 -1.81
C MET A 1 23.34 1.46 -1.12
N SER A 2 24.44 1.42 -0.37
CA SER A 2 24.78 0.21 0.40
C SER A 2 23.79 0.04 1.53
N ASN A 3 23.19 -1.15 1.62
CA ASN A 3 22.43 -1.57 2.79
C ASN A 3 23.34 -1.57 4.03
N SER A 4 22.73 -1.40 5.20
CA SER A 4 23.46 -1.58 6.46
C SER A 4 23.86 -3.06 6.61
N PRO A 5 25.03 -3.40 7.16
CA PRO A 5 25.44 -4.79 7.37
C PRO A 5 24.46 -5.59 8.23
N ALA A 6 23.67 -4.92 9.06
CA ALA A 6 22.61 -5.53 9.84
C ALA A 6 21.40 -5.96 8.97
N VAL A 7 21.12 -5.23 7.90
CA VAL A 7 20.04 -5.53 6.95
C VAL A 7 20.45 -6.69 6.04
N ASP A 8 21.68 -6.68 5.54
CA ASP A 8 22.24 -7.78 4.73
C ASP A 8 22.17 -9.13 5.48
N LEU A 9 22.42 -9.11 6.79
CA LEU A 9 22.30 -10.29 7.64
C LEU A 9 20.86 -10.85 7.65
N TRP A 10 19.86 -9.97 7.82
CA TRP A 10 18.47 -10.39 7.90
C TRP A 10 17.89 -10.80 6.56
N GLU A 11 18.32 -10.16 5.47
CA GLU A 11 17.97 -10.57 4.11
C GLU A 11 18.42 -12.01 3.85
N ALA A 12 19.70 -12.33 4.13
CA ALA A 12 20.22 -13.69 3.97
C ALA A 12 19.45 -14.73 4.83
N GLN A 13 19.07 -14.37 6.07
CA GLN A 13 18.27 -15.25 6.91
C GLN A 13 16.83 -15.40 6.41
N ALA A 14 16.25 -14.33 5.87
CA ALA A 14 14.91 -14.34 5.30
C ALA A 14 14.86 -15.21 4.05
N GLU A 15 15.87 -15.14 3.18
CA GLU A 15 16.01 -16.01 2.00
C GLU A 15 16.13 -17.48 2.37
N ALA A 16 16.86 -17.79 3.45
CA ALA A 16 17.04 -19.15 3.95
C ALA A 16 15.74 -19.78 4.52
N LEU A 17 14.69 -19.00 4.76
CA LEU A 17 13.40 -19.55 5.22
C LEU A 17 12.75 -20.43 4.13
N THR A 18 12.42 -21.66 4.48
CA THR A 18 11.69 -22.56 3.57
C THR A 18 10.21 -22.19 3.45
N SER A 19 9.66 -21.52 4.46
CA SER A 19 8.29 -21.00 4.47
C SER A 19 8.18 -19.83 5.46
N TYR A 20 7.19 -18.97 5.24
CA TYR A 20 6.83 -17.92 6.19
C TYR A 20 5.30 -17.81 6.28
N GLN A 21 4.82 -17.15 7.32
CA GLN A 21 3.41 -16.82 7.49
C GLN A 21 3.27 -15.32 7.65
N GLU A 22 2.36 -14.72 6.89
CA GLU A 22 2.05 -13.31 7.07
C GLU A 22 1.57 -13.04 8.50
N PRO A 23 2.06 -11.96 9.16
CA PRO A 23 1.60 -11.59 10.47
C PRO A 23 0.09 -11.33 10.49
N ASN A 24 -0.60 -11.83 11.52
CA ASN A 24 -2.05 -11.60 11.71
C ASN A 24 -2.39 -10.17 12.20
N VAL A 25 -1.50 -9.20 11.96
CA VAL A 25 -1.63 -7.79 12.33
C VAL A 25 -1.20 -6.95 11.14
N PRO A 26 -1.80 -5.76 10.92
CA PRO A 26 -1.31 -4.82 9.92
C PRO A 26 0.17 -4.49 10.11
N LEU A 27 0.90 -4.31 9.00
CA LEU A 27 2.36 -4.18 9.02
C LEU A 27 2.83 -2.89 9.71
N ASP A 28 2.10 -1.78 9.54
CA ASP A 28 2.32 -0.51 10.25
C ASP A 28 2.21 -0.68 11.76
N ILE A 29 1.21 -1.45 12.21
CA ILE A 29 1.03 -1.80 13.63
C ILE A 29 2.18 -2.69 14.11
N LEU A 30 2.62 -3.67 13.30
CA LEU A 30 3.75 -4.54 13.65
C LEU A 30 5.04 -3.73 13.85
N ILE A 31 5.35 -2.84 12.91
CA ILE A 31 6.53 -1.96 12.93
C ILE A 31 6.46 -1.02 14.14
N GLY A 32 5.30 -0.41 14.41
CA GLY A 32 5.14 0.47 15.57
C GLY A 32 5.29 -0.27 16.90
N GLU A 33 4.66 -1.43 17.04
CA GLU A 33 4.72 -2.21 18.28
C GLU A 33 6.10 -2.86 18.51
N SER A 34 6.92 -3.08 17.48
CA SER A 34 8.24 -3.71 17.67
C SER A 34 9.18 -2.86 18.52
N VAL A 35 9.13 -1.53 18.35
CA VAL A 35 9.92 -0.57 19.16
C VAL A 35 9.47 -0.59 20.61
N GLU A 36 8.15 -0.65 20.86
CA GLU A 36 7.60 -0.77 22.21
C GLU A 36 8.05 -2.07 22.89
N ILE A 37 8.03 -3.19 22.15
CA ILE A 37 8.48 -4.49 22.67
C ILE A 37 9.99 -4.50 22.93
N ALA A 38 10.80 -3.88 22.07
CA ALA A 38 12.23 -3.75 22.31
C ALA A 38 12.55 -2.87 23.53
N LYS A 39 11.77 -1.80 23.75
CA LYS A 39 11.85 -0.99 24.96
C LYS A 39 11.47 -1.80 26.21
N PHE A 40 10.33 -2.49 26.18
CA PHE A 40 9.89 -3.38 27.25
C PHE A 40 10.95 -4.43 27.58
N TYR A 41 11.52 -5.06 26.55
CA TYR A 41 12.56 -6.07 26.73
C TYR A 41 13.76 -5.53 27.49
N ARG A 42 14.27 -4.35 27.11
CA ARG A 42 15.40 -3.71 27.78
C ARG A 42 15.08 -3.30 29.22
N GLU A 43 13.90 -2.74 29.44
CA GLU A 43 13.45 -2.30 30.76
C GLU A 43 13.32 -3.46 31.76
N PHE A 44 12.79 -4.60 31.31
CA PHE A 44 12.46 -5.74 32.16
C PHE A 44 13.45 -6.91 32.06
N TRP A 45 14.64 -6.71 31.48
CA TRP A 45 15.62 -7.79 31.29
C TRP A 45 16.16 -8.34 32.61
N GLU A 46 16.71 -7.46 33.45
CA GLU A 46 17.28 -7.83 34.75
C GLU A 46 16.20 -7.85 35.86
N PRO A 47 16.32 -8.77 36.83
CA PRO A 47 15.44 -8.77 37.99
C PRO A 47 15.75 -7.58 38.90
N THR A 48 14.72 -7.08 39.56
CA THR A 48 14.82 -6.05 40.59
C THR A 48 14.20 -6.55 41.90
N SER A 49 14.19 -5.72 42.95
CA SER A 49 13.45 -6.03 44.17
C SER A 49 11.92 -6.01 43.95
N ALA A 50 11.44 -5.36 42.90
CA ALA A 50 10.01 -5.18 42.61
C ALA A 50 9.45 -6.24 41.64
N HIS A 51 10.28 -6.78 40.74
CA HIS A 51 9.82 -7.73 39.73
C HIS A 51 10.91 -8.73 39.33
N PRO A 52 10.54 -9.94 38.86
CA PRO A 52 11.47 -10.85 38.23
C PRO A 52 12.06 -10.25 36.94
N GLY A 53 13.13 -10.83 36.39
CA GLY A 53 13.73 -10.38 35.12
C GLY A 53 13.41 -11.33 33.98
N LEU A 54 13.25 -10.82 32.76
CA LEU A 54 13.06 -11.64 31.56
C LEU A 54 14.19 -12.66 31.35
N ARG A 55 15.40 -12.39 31.86
CA ARG A 55 16.50 -13.38 31.83
C ARG A 55 16.16 -14.72 32.47
N LEU A 56 15.17 -14.76 33.37
CA LEU A 56 14.66 -16.00 33.97
C LEU A 56 13.89 -16.90 32.99
N ALA A 57 13.58 -16.42 31.79
CA ALA A 57 13.06 -17.25 30.70
C ALA A 57 14.11 -18.24 30.14
N GLY A 58 15.38 -18.08 30.52
CA GLY A 58 16.48 -18.97 30.15
C GLY A 58 16.79 -18.95 28.65
N ASP A 59 17.39 -20.03 28.16
CA ASP A 59 17.92 -20.13 26.78
C ASP A 59 16.88 -19.92 25.67
N LYS A 60 15.59 -20.03 26.00
CA LYS A 60 14.50 -19.74 25.06
C LYS A 60 14.39 -18.26 24.70
N LEU A 61 14.99 -17.36 25.48
CA LEU A 61 15.01 -15.92 25.21
C LEU A 61 16.46 -15.41 25.28
N PRO A 62 17.21 -15.44 24.15
CA PRO A 62 18.58 -14.99 24.11
C PRO A 62 18.73 -13.52 24.50
N PRO A 63 19.83 -13.12 25.18
CA PRO A 63 20.05 -11.74 25.60
C PRO A 63 20.05 -10.74 24.43
N THR A 64 20.42 -11.21 23.22
CA THR A 64 20.44 -10.44 21.97
C THR A 64 19.06 -10.11 21.40
N THR A 65 17.99 -10.71 21.92
CA THR A 65 16.63 -10.57 21.35
C THR A 65 16.19 -9.11 21.25
N GLY A 66 16.57 -8.26 22.21
CA GLY A 66 16.24 -6.83 22.19
C GLY A 66 16.90 -6.08 21.03
N ASP A 67 18.17 -6.37 20.75
CA ASP A 67 18.91 -5.76 19.64
C ASP A 67 18.45 -6.34 18.30
N GLU A 68 18.19 -7.65 18.24
CA GLU A 68 17.60 -8.31 17.08
C GLU A 68 16.24 -7.70 16.69
N LEU A 69 15.41 -7.33 17.67
CA LEU A 69 14.11 -6.68 17.41
C LEU A 69 14.25 -5.32 16.73
N LEU A 70 15.19 -4.49 17.17
CA LEU A 70 15.44 -3.17 16.57
C LEU A 70 16.07 -3.32 15.18
N SER A 71 17.02 -4.24 15.06
CA SER A 71 17.68 -4.51 13.77
C SER A 71 16.71 -5.10 12.73
N LEU A 72 15.81 -6.00 13.13
CA LEU A 72 14.73 -6.51 12.26
C LEU A 72 13.70 -5.44 11.94
N HIS A 73 13.39 -4.52 12.87
CA HIS A 73 12.52 -3.39 12.60
C HIS A 73 13.07 -2.54 11.45
N ASP A 74 14.36 -2.19 11.51
CA ASP A 74 15.01 -1.42 10.45
C ASP A 74 14.98 -2.17 9.11
N ALA A 75 15.27 -3.48 9.10
CA ALA A 75 15.21 -4.30 7.89
C ALA A 75 13.81 -4.36 7.28
N VAL A 76 12.77 -4.54 8.11
CA VAL A 76 11.36 -4.52 7.64
C VAL A 76 10.98 -3.15 7.07
N GLN A 77 11.39 -2.06 7.71
CA GLN A 77 11.10 -0.71 7.22
C GLN A 77 11.79 -0.42 5.88
N GLN A 78 13.02 -0.90 5.70
CA GLN A 78 13.74 -0.78 4.43
C GLN A 78 13.08 -1.62 3.34
N ALA A 79 12.72 -2.87 3.63
CA ALA A 79 12.01 -3.73 2.67
C ALA A 79 10.63 -3.17 2.30
N GLN A 80 9.90 -2.57 3.25
CA GLN A 80 8.64 -1.85 2.97
C GLN A 80 8.86 -0.68 2.01
N THR A 81 9.92 0.09 2.25
CA THR A 81 10.28 1.24 1.40
C THR A 81 10.66 0.78 0.00
N ALA A 82 11.48 -0.27 -0.12
CA ALA A 82 11.86 -0.86 -1.40
C ALA A 82 10.64 -1.38 -2.17
N TYR A 83 9.72 -2.07 -1.49
CA TYR A 83 8.45 -2.51 -2.10
C TYR A 83 7.62 -1.33 -2.60
N HIS A 84 7.46 -0.27 -1.80
CA HIS A 84 6.74 0.94 -2.22
C HIS A 84 7.37 1.61 -3.45
N LEU A 85 8.71 1.65 -3.52
CA LEU A 85 9.41 2.17 -4.68
C LEU A 85 9.25 1.28 -5.92
N ALA A 86 9.17 -0.04 -5.73
CA ALA A 86 8.95 -0.99 -6.83
C ALA A 86 7.54 -0.87 -7.42
N ILE A 87 6.52 -0.61 -6.60
CA ILE A 87 5.13 -0.39 -7.05
C ILE A 87 4.84 1.07 -7.42
N ALA A 88 5.78 1.99 -7.16
CA ALA A 88 5.58 3.39 -7.50
C ALA A 88 5.43 3.54 -9.03
N PRO A 89 4.49 4.36 -9.51
CA PRO A 89 4.31 4.53 -10.94
C PRO A 89 5.61 5.08 -11.55
N ARG A 90 6.19 4.31 -12.47
CA ARG A 90 7.47 4.63 -13.13
C ARG A 90 7.37 5.99 -13.81
N GLU A 91 8.50 6.70 -13.95
CA GLU A 91 8.55 8.03 -14.60
C GLU A 91 7.86 8.06 -15.99
N GLY A 92 7.95 6.95 -16.74
CA GLY A 92 7.22 6.78 -18.00
C GLY A 92 5.69 6.80 -17.85
N HIS A 93 5.15 6.20 -16.79
CA HIS A 93 3.72 6.23 -16.51
C HIS A 93 3.26 7.62 -16.05
N GLN A 94 4.07 8.34 -15.27
CA GLN A 94 3.75 9.73 -14.92
C GLN A 94 3.73 10.64 -16.16
N LYS A 95 4.69 10.45 -17.08
CA LYS A 95 4.70 11.16 -18.38
C LYS A 95 3.48 10.79 -19.23
N LEU A 96 3.09 9.51 -19.23
CA LEU A 96 1.90 9.02 -19.92
C LEU A 96 0.62 9.67 -19.37
N LEU A 97 0.44 9.67 -18.05
CA LEU A 97 -0.69 10.32 -17.37
C LEU A 97 -0.75 11.82 -17.68
N ALA A 98 0.40 12.51 -17.61
CA ALA A 98 0.48 13.93 -17.91
C ALA A 98 0.12 14.23 -19.38
N ARG A 99 0.58 13.39 -20.32
CA ARG A 99 0.25 13.55 -21.73
C ARG A 99 -1.22 13.28 -22.01
N ALA A 100 -1.80 12.23 -21.42
CA ALA A 100 -3.23 11.94 -21.55
C ALA A 100 -4.12 13.03 -20.96
N ALA A 101 -3.77 13.58 -19.79
CA ALA A 101 -4.49 14.71 -19.21
C ALA A 101 -4.45 15.96 -20.11
N PHE A 102 -3.30 16.22 -20.74
CA PHE A 102 -3.18 17.29 -21.73
C PHE A 102 -4.10 17.06 -22.93
N VAL A 103 -4.03 15.88 -23.56
CA VAL A 103 -4.84 15.56 -24.74
C VAL A 103 -6.33 15.59 -24.43
N LEU A 104 -6.75 15.06 -23.28
CA LEU A 104 -8.14 15.14 -22.83
C LEU A 104 -8.62 16.60 -22.71
N GLY A 105 -7.82 17.48 -22.08
CA GLY A 105 -8.17 18.89 -21.97
C GLY A 105 -8.31 19.61 -23.31
N GLU A 106 -7.43 19.30 -24.28
CA GLU A 106 -7.54 19.84 -25.64
C GLU A 106 -8.80 19.35 -26.36
N LEU A 107 -9.14 18.06 -26.21
CA LEU A 107 -10.36 17.47 -26.78
C LEU A 107 -11.63 18.10 -26.18
N GLU A 108 -11.68 18.24 -24.86
CA GLU A 108 -12.82 18.86 -24.15
C GLU A 108 -13.04 20.30 -24.61
N ALA A 109 -11.99 21.13 -24.58
CA ALA A 109 -12.08 22.54 -24.95
C ALA A 109 -12.47 22.74 -26.42
N THR A 110 -11.93 21.92 -27.32
CA THR A 110 -12.20 22.04 -28.76
C THR A 110 -13.61 21.57 -29.10
N LEU A 111 -14.08 20.47 -28.49
CA LEU A 111 -15.45 19.98 -28.68
C LEU A 111 -16.49 20.93 -28.09
N GLU A 112 -16.25 21.47 -26.89
CA GLU A 112 -17.12 22.47 -26.27
C GLU A 112 -17.27 23.70 -27.17
N TRP A 113 -16.16 24.21 -27.70
CA TRP A 113 -16.19 25.34 -28.63
C TRP A 113 -16.85 25.02 -29.97
N HIS A 114 -16.62 23.82 -30.52
CA HIS A 114 -17.11 23.47 -31.84
C HIS A 114 -18.61 23.14 -31.86
N PHE A 115 -19.12 22.51 -30.80
CA PHE A 115 -20.53 22.11 -30.71
C PHE A 115 -21.44 23.23 -30.18
N ASP A 116 -20.91 24.17 -29.37
CA ASP A 116 -21.68 25.35 -28.94
C ASP A 116 -21.81 26.39 -30.09
N ASP A 117 -22.62 26.06 -31.10
CA ASP A 117 -22.95 26.92 -32.24
C ASP A 117 -24.17 27.84 -31.98
N GLY A 118 -24.73 27.78 -30.77
CA GLY A 118 -25.93 28.49 -30.34
C GLY A 118 -27.25 27.77 -30.66
N ILE A 119 -27.21 26.56 -31.20
CA ILE A 119 -28.37 25.69 -31.44
C ILE A 119 -28.20 24.40 -30.65
N GLU A 120 -29.08 24.13 -29.69
CA GLU A 120 -29.01 22.90 -28.90
C GLU A 120 -29.42 21.68 -29.75
N ASP A 121 -28.44 20.87 -30.15
CA ASP A 121 -28.63 19.70 -31.01
C ASP A 121 -28.20 18.36 -30.35
N GLU A 122 -28.12 17.29 -31.16
CA GLU A 122 -27.76 15.96 -30.67
C GLU A 122 -26.29 15.89 -30.21
N THR A 123 -25.40 16.67 -30.82
CA THR A 123 -23.97 16.72 -30.47
C THR A 123 -23.74 17.43 -29.14
N ASP A 124 -24.50 18.48 -28.83
CA ASP A 124 -24.52 19.12 -27.50
C ASP A 124 -25.00 18.18 -26.40
N GLN A 125 -25.99 17.33 -26.70
CA GLN A 125 -26.49 16.35 -25.74
C GLN A 125 -25.47 15.24 -25.48
N GLN A 126 -24.78 14.77 -26.53
CA GLN A 126 -23.72 13.77 -26.39
C GLN A 126 -22.55 14.32 -25.56
N LEU A 127 -22.11 15.55 -25.84
CA LEU A 127 -21.02 16.18 -25.10
C LEU A 127 -21.38 16.41 -23.62
N ARG A 128 -22.59 16.92 -23.32
CA ARG A 128 -23.06 17.06 -21.93
C ARG A 128 -23.12 15.74 -21.21
N THR A 129 -23.60 14.69 -21.87
CA THR A 129 -23.67 13.33 -21.28
C THR A 129 -22.27 12.83 -20.91
N LEU A 130 -21.28 13.03 -21.79
CA LEU A 130 -19.88 12.66 -21.50
C LEU A 130 -19.29 13.49 -20.36
N SER A 131 -19.53 14.80 -20.35
CA SER A 131 -19.08 15.70 -19.29
C SER A 131 -19.65 15.26 -17.93
N GLU A 132 -20.96 14.99 -17.85
CA GLU A 132 -21.60 14.48 -16.64
C GLU A 132 -21.04 13.13 -16.20
N LEU A 133 -20.83 12.19 -17.15
CA LEU A 133 -20.27 10.86 -16.88
C LEU A 133 -18.88 10.94 -16.23
N HIS A 134 -18.06 11.90 -16.65
CA HIS A 134 -16.66 12.04 -16.22
C HIS A 134 -16.44 13.10 -15.11
N SER A 135 -17.45 13.94 -14.81
CA SER A 135 -17.39 15.06 -13.84
C SER A 135 -17.09 14.70 -12.37
N GLY A 136 -16.96 13.41 -12.03
CA GLY A 136 -16.61 12.94 -10.67
C GLY A 136 -15.47 11.92 -10.60
N ASN A 137 -14.82 11.61 -11.73
CA ASN A 137 -13.90 10.47 -11.88
C ASN A 137 -12.42 10.91 -11.82
N THR A 138 -12.05 11.67 -10.78
CA THR A 138 -10.84 12.51 -10.77
C THR A 138 -9.56 11.87 -10.22
N GLY A 139 -9.25 10.60 -10.48
CA GLY A 139 -7.96 10.11 -9.94
C GLY A 139 -7.40 8.76 -10.31
N SER A 140 -8.04 7.93 -11.13
CA SER A 140 -7.44 6.64 -11.55
C SER A 140 -6.96 6.67 -13.01
N SER A 141 -5.94 5.88 -13.32
CA SER A 141 -5.48 5.67 -14.70
C SER A 141 -6.61 5.14 -15.58
N ASP A 142 -7.46 4.25 -15.04
CA ASP A 142 -8.59 3.66 -15.75
C ASP A 142 -9.68 4.70 -16.05
N SER A 143 -9.95 5.61 -15.10
CA SER A 143 -10.94 6.66 -15.32
C SER A 143 -10.47 7.66 -16.38
N LEU A 144 -9.17 7.99 -16.37
CA LEU A 144 -8.56 8.82 -17.41
C LEU A 144 -8.54 8.11 -18.78
N ALA A 145 -8.25 6.81 -18.81
CA ALA A 145 -8.27 6.00 -20.03
C ALA A 145 -9.67 5.96 -20.66
N GLN A 146 -10.70 5.79 -19.85
CA GLN A 146 -12.08 5.77 -20.34
C GLN A 146 -12.51 7.16 -20.83
N ALA A 147 -12.20 8.23 -20.09
CA ALA A 147 -12.54 9.58 -20.50
C ALA A 147 -11.90 9.94 -21.85
N ILE A 148 -10.59 9.77 -22.00
CA ILE A 148 -9.89 10.12 -23.25
C ILE A 148 -10.37 9.26 -24.43
N HIS A 149 -10.69 7.98 -24.20
CA HIS A 149 -11.30 7.12 -25.22
C HIS A 149 -12.65 7.69 -25.70
N ASP A 150 -13.53 8.06 -24.77
CA ASP A 150 -14.89 8.49 -25.09
C ASP A 150 -14.89 9.83 -25.83
N TYR A 151 -14.11 10.81 -25.36
CA TYR A 151 -13.98 12.11 -26.03
C TYR A 151 -13.29 11.99 -27.40
N ALA A 152 -12.23 11.19 -27.52
CA ALA A 152 -11.58 10.98 -28.81
C ALA A 152 -12.52 10.27 -29.81
N THR A 153 -13.32 9.32 -29.33
CA THR A 153 -14.35 8.65 -30.15
C THR A 153 -15.42 9.64 -30.62
N LEU A 154 -15.86 10.54 -29.74
CA LEU A 154 -16.81 11.61 -30.11
C LEU A 154 -16.20 12.60 -31.11
N ALA A 155 -14.93 12.94 -30.98
CA ALA A 155 -14.25 13.87 -31.88
C ALA A 155 -13.97 13.31 -33.27
N LYS A 156 -13.80 11.99 -33.40
CA LYS A 156 -13.33 11.33 -34.63
C LYS A 156 -14.16 11.62 -35.89
N PRO A 157 -15.51 11.61 -35.85
CA PRO A 157 -16.33 12.00 -37.00
C PRO A 157 -16.15 13.47 -37.43
N HIS A 158 -15.69 14.33 -36.52
CA HIS A 158 -15.52 15.77 -36.71
C HIS A 158 -14.07 16.20 -36.94
N ALA A 159 -13.12 15.26 -37.04
CA ALA A 159 -11.68 15.55 -37.10
C ALA A 159 -11.30 16.61 -38.14
N GLN A 160 -11.88 16.55 -39.34
CA GLN A 160 -11.61 17.55 -40.39
C GLN A 160 -12.13 18.95 -40.06
N ALA A 161 -13.26 19.06 -39.34
CA ALA A 161 -13.85 20.32 -38.95
C ALA A 161 -13.15 20.93 -37.72
N LEU A 162 -12.59 20.08 -36.85
CA LEU A 162 -11.84 20.48 -35.66
C LEU A 162 -10.40 20.92 -36.00
N ASP A 163 -9.83 20.44 -37.10
CA ASP A 163 -8.44 20.74 -37.46
C ASP A 163 -8.19 22.26 -37.61
N GLY A 164 -7.22 22.77 -36.85
CA GLY A 164 -6.86 24.19 -36.81
C GLY A 164 -7.77 25.08 -35.97
N VAL A 165 -8.89 24.57 -35.43
CA VAL A 165 -9.76 25.34 -34.52
C VAL A 165 -9.00 25.70 -33.25
N GLY A 166 -8.79 26.99 -32.99
CA GLY A 166 -8.00 27.42 -31.83
C GLY A 166 -6.54 26.97 -31.85
N GLY A 167 -6.02 26.46 -32.98
CA GLY A 167 -4.71 25.81 -33.07
C GLY A 167 -4.70 24.31 -32.73
N PHE A 168 -5.88 23.68 -32.60
CA PHE A 168 -6.01 22.25 -32.37
C PHE A 168 -5.45 21.44 -33.53
N ASP A 169 -4.71 20.38 -33.21
CA ASP A 169 -4.17 19.42 -34.17
C ASP A 169 -5.04 18.16 -34.14
N SER A 170 -5.71 17.84 -35.26
CA SER A 170 -6.57 16.66 -35.36
C SER A 170 -5.84 15.34 -35.10
N ALA A 171 -4.50 15.31 -35.20
CA ALA A 171 -3.69 14.15 -34.79
C ALA A 171 -3.83 13.80 -33.30
N LEU A 172 -4.20 14.76 -32.44
CA LEU A 172 -4.46 14.52 -31.02
C LEU A 172 -5.64 13.57 -30.78
N ILE A 173 -6.55 13.43 -31.74
CA ILE A 173 -7.68 12.49 -31.65
C ILE A 173 -7.16 11.05 -31.71
N ASP A 174 -6.30 10.75 -32.68
CA ASP A 174 -5.70 9.43 -32.82
C ASP A 174 -4.73 9.14 -31.67
N GLU A 175 -3.95 10.16 -31.24
CA GLU A 175 -3.12 10.05 -30.04
C GLU A 175 -3.96 9.75 -28.80
N GLY A 176 -5.13 10.37 -28.64
CA GLY A 176 -6.03 10.13 -27.51
C GLY A 176 -6.50 8.67 -27.43
N LEU A 177 -6.83 8.07 -28.58
CA LEU A 177 -7.17 6.64 -28.66
C LEU A 177 -5.99 5.74 -28.33
N GLU A 178 -4.78 6.06 -28.79
CA GLU A 178 -3.56 5.32 -28.45
C GLU A 178 -3.24 5.42 -26.96
N LEU A 179 -3.37 6.61 -26.37
CA LEU A 179 -3.16 6.85 -24.95
C LEU A 179 -4.19 6.12 -24.08
N ALA A 180 -5.45 6.03 -24.52
CA ALA A 180 -6.47 5.23 -23.85
C ALA A 180 -6.05 3.76 -23.72
N VAL A 181 -5.54 3.17 -24.81
CA VAL A 181 -5.05 1.78 -24.82
C VAL A 181 -3.84 1.64 -23.89
N GLN A 182 -2.86 2.55 -24.01
CA GLN A 182 -1.66 2.51 -23.16
C GLN A 182 -1.99 2.65 -21.66
N LEU A 183 -2.95 3.51 -21.31
CA LEU A 183 -3.39 3.68 -19.93
C LEU A 183 -4.21 2.48 -19.43
N GLY A 184 -5.04 1.89 -20.28
CA GLY A 184 -5.79 0.66 -19.97
C GLY A 184 -4.89 -0.55 -19.78
N ASP A 185 -3.85 -0.70 -20.60
CA ASP A 185 -2.83 -1.77 -20.48
C ASP A 185 -1.98 -1.62 -19.21
N VAL A 186 -1.74 -0.38 -18.76
CA VAL A 186 -1.02 -0.13 -17.51
C VAL A 186 -1.92 -0.27 -16.27
N GLY A 187 -3.21 0.10 -16.38
CA GLY A 187 -4.22 -0.15 -15.36
C GLY A 187 -4.51 -1.64 -15.16
N GLN A 188 -4.43 -2.41 -16.25
CA GLN A 188 -4.35 -3.88 -16.26
C GLN A 188 -2.92 -4.40 -16.11
N GLY A 189 -2.08 -3.73 -15.31
CA GLY A 189 -0.81 -4.29 -14.86
C GLY A 189 -1.00 -5.76 -14.48
N PRO A 190 -0.09 -6.65 -14.91
CA PRO A 190 -0.39 -8.07 -14.99
C PRO A 190 -0.91 -8.56 -13.66
N THR A 191 -1.87 -9.48 -13.67
CA THR A 191 -2.40 -10.18 -12.49
C THR A 191 -1.34 -10.88 -11.61
N GLY A 192 -0.05 -10.74 -11.92
CA GLY A 192 1.07 -10.81 -10.98
C GLY A 192 2.04 -9.66 -11.27
N GLY A 193 2.41 -8.90 -10.23
CA GLY A 193 3.34 -7.76 -10.32
C GLY A 193 4.68 -8.12 -10.98
N SER A 194 5.50 -7.11 -11.31
CA SER A 194 6.82 -7.35 -11.90
C SER A 194 7.67 -8.27 -11.02
N LYS A 195 8.66 -8.97 -11.60
CA LYS A 195 9.56 -9.85 -10.81
C LYS A 195 10.21 -9.12 -9.63
N GLU A 196 10.49 -7.83 -9.82
CA GLU A 196 11.06 -6.95 -8.80
C GLU A 196 10.05 -6.62 -7.70
N GLU A 197 8.80 -6.29 -8.06
CA GLU A 197 7.71 -6.08 -7.09
C GLU A 197 7.41 -7.34 -6.28
N LEU A 198 7.34 -8.50 -6.94
CA LEU A 198 7.11 -9.79 -6.27
C LEU A 198 8.27 -10.15 -5.33
N ALA A 199 9.52 -9.94 -5.76
CA ALA A 199 10.69 -10.18 -4.92
C ALA A 199 10.73 -9.24 -3.70
N ALA A 200 10.46 -7.94 -3.91
CA ALA A 200 10.41 -6.96 -2.83
C ALA A 200 9.27 -7.26 -1.84
N LEU A 201 8.09 -7.65 -2.34
CA LEU A 201 6.95 -8.08 -1.54
C LEU A 201 7.27 -9.33 -0.71
N GLU A 202 7.88 -10.33 -1.34
CA GLU A 202 8.25 -11.58 -0.68
C GLU A 202 9.27 -11.35 0.43
N LEU A 203 10.34 -10.60 0.16
CA LEU A 203 11.36 -10.27 1.15
C LEU A 203 10.78 -9.53 2.36
N ARG A 204 9.97 -8.50 2.09
CA ARG A 204 9.23 -7.74 3.11
C ARG A 204 8.38 -8.65 4.00
N ASN A 205 7.64 -9.57 3.39
CA ASN A 205 6.77 -10.48 4.13
C ASN A 205 7.56 -11.49 4.98
N ARG A 206 8.69 -12.01 4.48
CA ARG A 206 9.60 -12.89 5.24
C ARG A 206 10.20 -12.18 6.44
N LEU A 207 10.69 -10.95 6.26
CA LEU A 207 11.22 -10.13 7.35
C LEU A 207 10.14 -9.79 8.39
N ALA A 208 8.94 -9.44 7.93
CA ALA A 208 7.81 -9.18 8.82
C ALA A 208 7.43 -10.42 9.65
N HIS A 209 7.51 -11.61 9.05
CA HIS A 209 7.33 -12.88 9.77
C HIS A 209 8.37 -13.05 10.88
N MET A 210 9.66 -12.85 10.59
CA MET A 210 10.74 -12.96 11.57
C MET A 210 10.58 -11.95 12.72
N LEU A 211 10.24 -10.69 12.40
CA LEU A 211 9.95 -9.66 13.39
C LEU A 211 8.80 -10.08 14.31
N PHE A 212 7.70 -10.57 13.72
CA PHE A 212 6.55 -11.07 14.46
C PHE A 212 6.91 -12.26 15.37
N GLN A 213 7.76 -13.17 14.91
CA GLN A 213 8.24 -14.29 15.72
C GLN A 213 9.03 -13.82 16.95
N ARG A 214 9.95 -12.86 16.78
CA ARG A 214 10.72 -12.27 17.89
C ARG A 214 9.83 -11.53 18.89
N MET A 215 8.89 -10.72 18.41
CA MET A 215 7.92 -10.06 19.29
C MET A 215 7.06 -11.07 20.05
N SER A 216 6.63 -12.14 19.38
CA SER A 216 5.85 -13.22 20.00
C SER A 216 6.65 -13.97 21.06
N LEU A 217 7.96 -14.13 20.86
CA LEU A 217 8.85 -14.76 21.83
C LEU A 217 8.93 -13.94 23.12
N VAL A 218 9.20 -12.63 23.02
CA VAL A 218 9.22 -11.71 24.17
C VAL A 218 7.87 -11.73 24.90
N ARG A 219 6.77 -11.67 24.16
CA ARG A 219 5.42 -11.71 24.74
C ARG A 219 5.13 -13.00 25.51
N ARG A 220 5.58 -14.15 25.02
CA ARG A 220 5.43 -15.43 25.73
C ARG A 220 6.30 -15.46 26.98
N ALA A 221 7.55 -15.01 26.89
CA ALA A 221 8.43 -14.92 28.04
C ALA A 221 7.87 -13.99 29.12
N ALA A 222 7.34 -12.83 28.74
CA ALA A 222 6.70 -11.89 29.65
C ALA A 222 5.52 -12.54 30.39
N ARG A 223 4.64 -13.27 29.70
CA ARG A 223 3.52 -13.98 30.34
C ARG A 223 3.98 -15.06 31.34
N PHE A 224 5.10 -15.71 31.07
CA PHE A 224 5.63 -16.76 31.92
C PHE A 224 6.34 -16.22 33.16
N VAL A 225 7.21 -15.23 32.96
CA VAL A 225 8.05 -14.62 34.00
C VAL A 225 7.21 -13.72 34.92
N PHE A 226 6.32 -12.90 34.35
CA PHE A 226 5.47 -11.95 35.07
C PHE A 226 4.05 -12.49 35.31
N ARG A 227 3.87 -13.81 35.41
CA ARG A 227 2.54 -14.43 35.57
C ARG A 227 1.76 -13.92 36.79
N ASP A 228 2.48 -13.51 37.83
CA ASP A 228 1.92 -12.96 39.08
C ASP A 228 1.85 -11.42 39.07
N GLN A 229 2.21 -10.76 37.96
CA GLN A 229 2.30 -9.31 37.78
C GLN A 229 1.59 -8.86 36.49
N PRO A 230 0.24 -8.90 36.46
CA PRO A 230 -0.55 -8.71 35.24
C PRO A 230 -0.43 -7.31 34.62
N GLU A 231 -0.11 -6.29 35.41
CA GLU A 231 0.18 -4.94 34.95
C GLU A 231 1.43 -4.87 34.07
N ILE A 232 2.49 -5.64 34.37
CA ILE A 232 3.69 -5.72 33.52
C ILE A 232 3.38 -6.50 32.24
N VAL A 233 2.67 -7.62 32.35
CA VAL A 233 2.24 -8.41 31.18
C VAL A 233 1.41 -7.58 30.19
N ARG A 234 0.60 -6.65 30.70
CA ARG A 234 -0.17 -5.72 29.85
C ARG A 234 0.74 -4.82 29.01
N GLN A 235 1.88 -4.39 29.50
CA GLN A 235 2.80 -3.52 28.75
C GLN A 235 3.39 -4.26 27.54
N ALA A 236 3.69 -5.54 27.66
CA ALA A 236 4.15 -6.37 26.54
C ALA A 236 3.04 -6.73 25.52
N THR A 237 1.76 -6.51 25.86
CA THR A 237 0.66 -6.95 25.02
C THR A 237 0.23 -5.87 24.04
N SER A 238 0.20 -6.23 22.75
CA SER A 238 -0.35 -5.42 21.65
C SER A 238 -1.66 -4.72 22.02
N ALA A 239 -1.67 -3.38 21.96
CA ALA A 239 -2.87 -2.58 22.17
C ALA A 239 -3.91 -2.88 21.08
N TYR A 240 -3.46 -3.08 19.84
CA TYR A 240 -4.30 -3.47 18.71
C TYR A 240 -5.03 -4.80 18.94
N GLN A 241 -4.31 -5.86 19.31
CA GLN A 241 -4.91 -7.17 19.59
C GLN A 241 -5.85 -7.14 20.82
N ARG A 242 -5.62 -6.25 21.79
CA ARG A 242 -6.58 -6.04 22.90
C ARG A 242 -7.88 -5.43 22.38
N ARG A 243 -7.81 -4.39 21.56
CA ARG A 243 -9.00 -3.75 20.94
C ARG A 243 -9.77 -4.76 20.08
N GLN A 244 -9.07 -5.53 19.25
CA GLN A 244 -9.69 -6.54 18.39
C GLN A 244 -10.39 -7.66 19.20
N ARG A 245 -9.77 -8.16 20.28
CA ARG A 245 -10.40 -9.17 21.16
C ARG A 245 -11.59 -8.61 21.92
N ALA A 246 -11.57 -7.34 22.32
CA ALA A 246 -12.71 -6.70 22.94
C ALA A 246 -13.88 -6.58 21.94
N ALA A 247 -13.59 -6.17 20.70
CA ALA A 247 -14.59 -6.10 19.63
C ALA A 247 -15.20 -7.48 19.32
N ARG A 248 -14.38 -8.53 19.19
CA ARG A 248 -14.86 -9.91 18.98
C ARG A 248 -15.73 -10.41 20.12
N ARG A 249 -15.36 -10.14 21.38
CA ARG A 249 -16.17 -10.52 22.55
C ARG A 249 -17.52 -9.80 22.58
N ARG A 250 -17.56 -8.51 22.22
CA ARG A 250 -18.82 -7.75 22.10
C ARG A 250 -19.72 -8.32 20.99
N ALA A 251 -19.14 -8.60 19.83
CA ALA A 251 -19.88 -9.19 18.72
C ALA A 251 -20.42 -10.60 19.04
N GLN A 252 -19.67 -11.41 19.80
CA GLN A 252 -20.14 -12.71 20.27
C GLN A 252 -21.24 -12.61 21.32
N ALA A 253 -21.14 -11.64 22.26
CA ALA A 253 -22.20 -11.39 23.25
C ALA A 253 -23.50 -10.93 22.57
N GLN A 254 -23.42 -10.03 21.60
CA GLN A 254 -24.58 -9.59 20.80
C GLN A 254 -25.23 -10.75 20.04
N LYS A 255 -24.43 -11.59 19.37
CA LYS A 255 -24.95 -12.78 18.69
C LYS A 255 -25.57 -13.83 19.62
N ALA A 256 -25.17 -13.86 20.90
CA ALA A 256 -25.75 -14.76 21.89
C ALA A 256 -27.03 -14.21 22.54
N GLU A 257 -27.27 -12.90 22.45
CA GLU A 257 -28.54 -12.25 22.87
C GLU A 257 -29.61 -12.26 21.77
N GLU A 258 -29.21 -12.44 20.50
CA GLU A 258 -30.11 -12.55 19.34
C GLU A 258 -30.64 -13.99 19.08
N VAL A 259 -30.20 -14.98 19.87
CA VAL A 259 -30.61 -16.40 19.80
C VAL A 259 -31.41 -16.78 21.03
#